data_AF-A0A7V8XIT1-F1
#
_entry.id   AF-A0A7V8XIT1-F1
#
_cell.length_a   1.000
_cell.length_b   1.000
_cell.length_c   1.000
_cell.angle_alpha   90.00
_cell.angle_beta   90.00
_cell.angle_gamma   90.00
#
_symmetry.space_group_name_H-M   'P 1'
#
loop_
_entity.id
_entity.type
_entity.pdbx_description
1 polymer ?
#
loop_
_entity_poly.entity_id
_entity_poly.type
_entity_poly.pdbx_seq_one_letter_code
_entity_poly.pdbx_strand_id
1 'polypeptide(L)'
;MPFAYTTSVAADGISSTPGTRLPVDVWSVMVAVPGSNAYWQGTTAASTELVLFDPAAKFTGSAAGKDSAGNAISIAFDYRVDKNNQPRGSLSLRFSGGTATGGNPVWIVHVGSTAIVQTTGKLAGATVTLRLRLDDNGEPARPETFRAHIGSYDSGTVTVISGNLQSHPA
;
A
#
# COMPACT_ATOMS: atom_id res chain seq x y z
N MET A 1 -15.05 -7.02 10.80
CA MET A 1 -15.56 -8.29 10.25
C MET A 1 -15.20 -8.35 8.78
N PRO A 2 -14.82 -9.52 8.23
CA PRO A 2 -14.60 -9.65 6.79
C PRO A 2 -15.91 -9.39 6.03
N PHE A 3 -15.83 -8.68 4.90
CA PHE A 3 -16.96 -8.54 4.00
C PHE A 3 -17.07 -9.80 3.13
N ALA A 4 -18.25 -10.38 3.05
CA ALA A 4 -18.52 -11.55 2.22
C ALA A 4 -19.49 -11.18 1.10
N TYR A 5 -19.15 -11.61 -0.11
CA TYR A 5 -19.97 -11.42 -1.30
C TYR A 5 -20.08 -12.76 -2.03
N THR A 6 -21.24 -13.02 -2.65
CA THR A 6 -21.49 -14.23 -3.41
C THR A 6 -21.85 -13.85 -4.83
N THR A 7 -21.15 -14.43 -5.80
CA THR A 7 -21.43 -14.29 -7.22
C THR A 7 -21.76 -15.65 -7.82
N SER A 8 -22.72 -15.70 -8.75
CA SER A 8 -22.80 -16.81 -9.70
C SER A 8 -21.70 -16.66 -10.75
N VAL A 9 -21.24 -17.79 -11.29
CA VAL A 9 -20.34 -17.78 -12.44
C VAL A 9 -21.14 -17.57 -13.71
N ALA A 10 -20.81 -16.55 -14.50
CA ALA A 10 -21.45 -16.33 -15.81
C ALA A 10 -20.97 -17.35 -16.85
N ALA A 11 -21.80 -17.60 -17.87
CA ALA A 11 -21.53 -18.61 -18.90
C ALA A 11 -20.29 -18.30 -19.77
N ASP A 12 -19.88 -17.04 -19.84
CA ASP A 12 -18.66 -16.58 -20.52
C ASP A 12 -17.40 -16.62 -19.62
N GLY A 13 -17.55 -17.07 -18.36
CA GLY A 13 -16.49 -17.17 -17.38
C GLY A 13 -16.18 -15.87 -16.62
N ILE A 14 -16.78 -14.73 -16.99
CA ILE A 14 -16.54 -13.44 -16.33
C ILE A 14 -17.65 -13.18 -15.33
N SER A 15 -17.29 -13.05 -14.05
CA SER A 15 -18.27 -12.78 -12.99
C SER A 15 -17.92 -11.49 -12.27
N SER A 16 -18.94 -10.69 -11.95
CA SER A 16 -18.75 -9.44 -11.22
C SER A 16 -19.73 -9.38 -10.05
N THR A 17 -19.27 -8.88 -8.91
CA THR A 17 -20.13 -8.57 -7.77
C THR A 17 -19.75 -7.21 -7.21
N PRO A 18 -20.70 -6.26 -7.12
CA PRO A 18 -20.44 -4.98 -6.50
C PRO A 18 -20.08 -5.13 -5.02
N GLY A 19 -18.86 -4.72 -4.66
CA GLY A 19 -18.45 -4.58 -3.27
C GLY A 19 -19.00 -3.28 -2.69
N THR A 20 -20.19 -3.32 -2.07
CA THR A 20 -20.78 -2.12 -1.45
C THR A 20 -20.34 -2.00 0.01
N ARG A 21 -20.11 -0.75 0.46
CA ARG A 21 -19.67 -0.44 1.85
C ARG A 21 -18.28 -0.97 2.22
N LEU A 22 -17.48 -1.38 1.24
CA LEU A 22 -16.05 -1.53 1.44
C LEU A 22 -15.50 -0.14 1.79
N PRO A 23 -14.80 0.04 2.93
CA PRO A 23 -13.95 1.19 3.09
C PRO A 23 -12.99 1.33 1.90
N VAL A 24 -12.60 2.56 1.59
CA VAL A 24 -11.43 2.78 0.73
C VAL A 24 -10.26 2.21 1.54
N ASP A 25 -9.60 1.14 1.11
CA ASP A 25 -8.39 0.56 1.75
C ASP A 25 -7.78 -0.52 0.82
N VAL A 26 -6.68 -1.14 1.24
CA VAL A 26 -6.13 -2.35 0.66
C VAL A 26 -6.86 -3.56 1.24
N TRP A 27 -7.46 -4.36 0.37
CA TRP A 27 -8.25 -5.53 0.71
C TRP A 27 -7.49 -6.80 0.34
N SER A 28 -7.42 -7.78 1.24
CA SER A 28 -7.16 -9.15 0.83
C SER A 28 -8.48 -9.77 0.37
N VAL A 29 -8.51 -10.23 -0.87
CA VAL A 29 -9.65 -10.91 -1.49
C VAL A 29 -9.30 -12.38 -1.59
N MET A 30 -10.13 -13.22 -0.97
CA MET A 30 -10.05 -14.68 -1.09
C MET A 30 -11.22 -15.17 -1.93
N VAL A 31 -10.93 -15.87 -3.03
CA VAL A 31 -11.95 -16.51 -3.85
C VAL A 31 -12.18 -17.93 -3.33
N ALA A 32 -13.29 -18.14 -2.62
CA ALA A 32 -13.72 -19.46 -2.16
C ALA A 32 -14.70 -20.09 -3.15
N VAL A 33 -14.31 -21.21 -3.75
CA VAL A 33 -15.18 -22.00 -4.65
C VAL A 33 -15.56 -23.31 -3.95
N PRO A 34 -16.86 -23.69 -3.91
CA PRO A 34 -17.27 -24.97 -3.34
C PRO A 34 -16.60 -26.15 -4.03
N GLY A 35 -16.14 -27.14 -3.27
CA GLY A 35 -15.51 -28.35 -3.82
C GLY A 35 -16.44 -29.21 -4.70
N SER A 36 -17.75 -28.96 -4.66
CA SER A 36 -18.73 -29.57 -5.54
C SER A 36 -18.82 -28.92 -6.93
N ASN A 37 -18.11 -27.83 -7.20
CA ASN A 37 -18.12 -27.17 -8.50
C ASN A 37 -17.18 -27.90 -9.47
N ALA A 38 -17.76 -28.72 -10.35
CA ALA A 38 -17.03 -29.52 -11.34
C ALA A 38 -16.33 -28.70 -12.43
N TYR A 39 -16.60 -27.39 -12.52
CA TYR A 39 -16.10 -26.51 -13.58
C TYR A 39 -14.94 -25.60 -13.15
N TRP A 40 -14.44 -25.73 -11.92
CA TRP A 40 -13.31 -24.93 -11.43
C TRP A 40 -12.00 -25.73 -11.45
N GLN A 41 -10.96 -25.15 -12.06
CA GLN A 41 -9.59 -25.65 -11.99
C GLN A 41 -8.72 -24.61 -11.26
N GLY A 42 -8.22 -24.94 -10.07
CA GLY A 42 -7.35 -24.07 -9.28
C GLY A 42 -7.57 -24.20 -7.78
N THR A 43 -6.71 -23.59 -6.97
CA THR A 43 -6.88 -23.54 -5.51
C THR A 43 -7.96 -22.54 -5.12
N THR A 44 -8.92 -22.97 -4.31
CA THR A 44 -10.11 -22.22 -3.87
C THR A 44 -9.82 -21.21 -2.75
N ALA A 45 -8.57 -20.76 -2.64
CA ALA A 45 -8.11 -19.82 -1.63
C ALA A 45 -6.97 -18.93 -2.17
N ALA A 46 -7.02 -18.60 -3.47
CA ALA A 46 -6.09 -17.61 -4.01
C ALA A 46 -6.39 -16.24 -3.38
N SER A 47 -5.42 -15.71 -2.62
CA SER A 47 -5.48 -14.35 -2.10
C SER A 47 -4.95 -13.40 -3.17
N THR A 48 -5.74 -12.40 -3.52
CA THR A 48 -5.28 -11.23 -4.28
C THR A 48 -5.50 -9.97 -3.47
N GLU A 49 -4.76 -8.91 -3.78
CA GLU A 49 -5.01 -7.60 -3.19
C GLU A 49 -5.89 -6.76 -4.11
N LEU A 50 -6.99 -6.24 -3.57
CA LEU A 50 -7.79 -5.21 -4.24
C LEU A 50 -7.46 -3.86 -3.64
N VAL A 51 -7.20 -2.90 -4.50
CA VAL A 51 -6.79 -1.55 -4.16
C VAL A 51 -7.76 -0.55 -4.77
N LEU A 52 -8.30 0.37 -3.98
CA LEU A 52 -9.08 1.48 -4.54
C LEU A 52 -8.15 2.64 -4.91
N PHE A 53 -8.18 3.00 -6.19
CA PHE A 53 -7.43 4.12 -6.74
C PHE A 53 -8.09 5.45 -6.36
N ASP A 54 -7.32 6.35 -5.75
CA ASP A 54 -7.73 7.74 -5.54
C ASP A 54 -6.99 8.67 -6.54
N PRO A 55 -7.68 9.21 -7.56
CA PRO A 55 -7.06 10.06 -8.58
C PRO A 55 -6.59 11.42 -8.06
N ALA A 56 -7.02 11.84 -6.87
CA ALA A 56 -6.61 13.10 -6.25
C ALA A 56 -5.49 12.92 -5.22
N ALA A 57 -5.15 11.68 -4.87
CA ALA A 57 -4.15 11.40 -3.85
C ALA A 57 -2.79 12.03 -4.19
N LYS A 58 -2.34 12.90 -3.29
CA LYS A 58 -0.98 13.43 -3.27
C LYS A 58 -0.35 13.13 -1.92
N PHE A 59 0.91 12.73 -1.98
CA PHE A 59 1.62 12.20 -0.84
C PHE A 59 3.08 12.68 -0.89
N THR A 60 3.44 13.59 0.01
CA THR A 60 4.78 14.21 0.01
C THR A 60 5.32 14.33 1.42
N GLY A 61 6.61 14.13 1.59
CA GLY A 61 7.19 14.26 2.91
C GLY A 61 8.56 13.65 3.04
N SER A 62 9.12 13.90 4.21
CA SER A 62 10.33 13.24 4.67
C SER A 62 10.24 13.09 6.16
N ALA A 63 10.62 11.93 6.68
CA ALA A 63 10.57 11.68 8.10
C ALA A 63 11.70 10.76 8.54
N ALA A 64 12.04 10.83 9.82
CA ALA A 64 12.95 9.90 10.45
C ALA A 64 12.36 9.38 11.77
N GLY A 65 12.88 8.24 12.20
CA GLY A 65 12.47 7.56 13.41
C GLY A 65 13.39 6.39 13.73
N LYS A 66 12.86 5.44 14.51
CA LYS A 66 13.51 4.16 14.77
C LYS A 66 12.62 3.02 14.31
N ASP A 67 13.23 2.01 13.70
CA ASP A 67 12.54 0.76 13.39
C ASP A 67 12.28 -0.09 14.64
N SER A 68 11.57 -1.20 14.49
CA SER A 68 11.21 -2.12 15.58
C SER A 68 12.42 -2.75 16.28
N ALA A 69 13.59 -2.76 15.63
CA ALA A 69 14.85 -3.20 16.23
C ALA A 69 15.64 -2.04 16.88
N GLY A 70 15.10 -0.82 16.86
CA GLY A 70 15.71 0.36 17.44
C GLY A 70 16.74 1.06 16.53
N ASN A 71 16.89 0.62 15.28
CA ASN A 71 17.83 1.22 14.34
C ASN A 71 17.25 2.50 13.73
N ALA A 72 18.12 3.46 13.40
CA ALA A 72 17.70 4.67 12.70
C ALA A 72 17.17 4.33 11.30
N ILE A 73 16.05 4.96 10.94
CA ILE A 73 15.39 4.82 9.66
C ILE A 73 14.88 6.19 9.20
N SER A 74 15.01 6.49 7.92
CA SER A 74 14.49 7.74 7.34
C SER A 74 13.92 7.52 5.95
N ILE A 75 12.83 8.21 5.66
CA ILE A 75 12.14 8.20 4.37
C ILE A 75 12.10 9.61 3.76
N ALA A 76 12.09 9.66 2.44
CA ALA A 76 11.70 10.83 1.67
C ALA A 76 10.90 10.36 0.44
N PHE A 77 9.80 11.03 0.13
CA PHE A 77 8.95 10.64 -0.98
C PHE A 77 8.18 11.84 -1.55
N ASP A 78 7.84 11.73 -2.81
CA ASP A 78 6.92 12.63 -3.52
C ASP A 78 6.14 11.79 -4.51
N TYR A 79 4.89 11.51 -4.19
CA TYR A 79 3.97 10.70 -4.98
C TYR A 79 2.70 11.48 -5.28
N ARG A 80 2.21 11.32 -6.50
CA ARG A 80 0.94 11.88 -6.95
C ARG A 80 0.37 11.07 -8.09
N VAL A 81 -0.93 11.17 -8.31
CA VAL A 81 -1.54 10.79 -9.57
C VAL A 81 -1.40 11.96 -10.56
N ASP A 82 -0.92 11.69 -11.78
CA ASP A 82 -0.85 12.71 -12.83
C ASP A 82 -2.20 12.88 -13.57
N LYS A 83 -2.28 13.90 -14.43
CA LYS A 83 -3.49 14.23 -15.21
C LYS A 83 -4.00 13.10 -16.12
N ASN A 84 -3.20 12.07 -16.38
CA ASN A 84 -3.56 10.91 -17.19
C ASN A 84 -3.91 9.70 -16.31
N ASN A 85 -4.21 9.92 -15.03
CA ASN A 85 -4.45 8.89 -14.02
C ASN A 85 -3.28 7.91 -13.85
N GLN A 86 -2.05 8.36 -14.09
CA GLN A 86 -0.87 7.53 -13.87
C GLN A 86 -0.20 7.90 -12.55
N PRO A 87 0.08 6.95 -11.66
CA PRO A 87 0.86 7.21 -10.47
C PRO A 87 2.30 7.62 -10.84
N ARG A 88 2.78 8.72 -10.26
CA ARG A 88 4.12 9.29 -10.48
C ARG A 88 4.79 9.59 -9.17
N GLY A 89 6.12 9.50 -9.17
CA GLY A 89 6.88 9.98 -8.03
C GLY A 89 8.18 9.25 -7.76
N SER A 90 8.64 9.40 -6.53
CA SER A 90 9.85 8.75 -6.04
C SER A 90 9.78 8.46 -4.55
N LEU A 91 10.59 7.49 -4.12
CA LEU A 91 10.81 7.12 -2.73
C LEU A 91 12.31 6.92 -2.51
N SER A 92 12.80 7.36 -1.35
CA SER A 92 14.10 6.99 -0.81
C SER A 92 13.89 6.54 0.63
N LEU A 93 14.28 5.31 0.93
CA LEU A 93 14.32 4.76 2.29
C LEU A 93 15.77 4.46 2.65
N ARG A 94 16.24 5.04 3.76
CA ARG A 94 17.52 4.68 4.37
C ARG A 94 17.26 3.94 5.66
N PHE A 95 17.87 2.77 5.80
CA PHE A 95 17.73 1.88 6.96
C PHE A 95 19.04 1.08 7.16
N SER A 96 19.07 0.18 8.15
CA SER A 96 20.26 -0.63 8.47
C SER A 96 20.77 -1.50 7.33
N GLY A 97 19.88 -1.91 6.40
CA GLY A 97 20.24 -2.68 5.20
C GLY A 97 20.72 -1.83 4.01
N GLY A 98 20.80 -0.50 4.15
CA GLY A 98 21.28 0.41 3.12
C GLY A 98 20.23 1.43 2.68
N THR A 99 20.36 1.92 1.44
CA THR A 99 19.42 2.87 0.84
C THR A 99 18.67 2.18 -0.28
N ALA A 100 17.35 2.11 -0.14
CA ALA A 100 16.44 1.70 -1.20
C ALA A 100 15.82 2.91 -1.88
N THR A 101 15.74 2.88 -3.21
CA THR A 101 15.07 3.93 -4.00
C THR A 101 13.93 3.34 -4.81
N GLY A 102 12.84 4.08 -4.94
CA GLY A 102 11.67 3.73 -5.73
C GLY A 102 11.33 4.83 -6.72
N GLY A 103 10.81 4.44 -7.88
CA GLY A 103 10.35 5.37 -8.91
C GLY A 103 8.82 5.50 -8.90
N ASN A 104 8.23 5.60 -10.09
CA ASN A 104 6.78 5.64 -10.27
C ASN A 104 6.14 4.42 -9.61
N PRO A 105 5.13 4.62 -8.73
CA PRO A 105 4.52 3.52 -8.04
C PRO A 105 3.55 2.76 -8.95
N VAL A 106 3.26 1.52 -8.58
CA VAL A 106 2.26 0.69 -9.27
C VAL A 106 0.86 1.23 -8.99
N TRP A 107 0.64 1.71 -7.77
CA TRP A 107 -0.60 2.30 -7.30
C TRP A 107 -0.34 3.20 -6.08
N ILE A 108 -1.27 4.10 -5.81
CA ILE A 108 -1.34 4.94 -4.61
C ILE A 108 -2.73 4.77 -4.03
N VAL A 109 -2.81 4.57 -2.71
CA VAL A 109 -4.05 4.48 -1.94
C VAL A 109 -4.04 5.58 -0.92
N HIS A 110 -5.15 6.31 -0.83
CA HIS A 110 -5.38 7.28 0.24
C HIS A 110 -6.76 7.07 0.86
N VAL A 111 -6.81 7.07 2.20
CA VAL A 111 -8.00 6.76 3.00
C VAL A 111 -7.96 7.56 4.28
N GLY A 112 -8.73 8.64 4.35
CA GLY A 112 -8.73 9.48 5.55
C GLY A 112 -7.30 9.98 5.85
N SER A 113 -6.74 9.53 6.98
CA SER A 113 -5.36 9.82 7.40
C SER A 113 -4.30 8.86 6.86
N THR A 114 -4.69 7.76 6.21
CA THR A 114 -3.76 6.71 5.81
C THR A 114 -3.42 6.81 4.32
N ALA A 115 -2.14 6.74 4.00
CA ALA A 115 -1.65 6.56 2.63
C ALA A 115 -0.87 5.26 2.51
N ILE A 116 -1.06 4.52 1.42
CA ILE A 116 -0.25 3.33 1.10
C ILE A 116 0.22 3.44 -0.34
N VAL A 117 1.50 3.16 -0.56
CA VAL A 117 2.11 3.14 -1.89
C VAL A 117 2.97 1.89 -2.06
N GLN A 118 2.91 1.30 -3.25
CA GLN A 118 3.84 0.26 -3.67
C GLN A 118 4.59 0.69 -4.92
N THR A 119 5.90 0.54 -4.90
CA THR A 119 6.76 0.79 -6.05
C THR A 119 7.76 -0.33 -6.25
N THR A 120 8.15 -0.55 -7.50
CA THR A 120 9.39 -1.28 -7.80
C THR A 120 10.56 -0.31 -7.66
N GLY A 121 11.65 -0.80 -7.09
CA GLY A 121 12.80 0.01 -6.72
C GLY A 121 14.13 -0.73 -6.82
N LYS A 122 15.17 -0.12 -6.28
CA LYS A 122 16.53 -0.63 -6.23
C LYS A 122 17.05 -0.62 -4.80
N LEU A 123 17.71 -1.70 -4.38
CA LEU A 123 18.50 -1.79 -3.16
C LEU A 123 19.82 -2.47 -3.51
N ALA A 124 20.94 -1.78 -3.30
CA ALA A 124 22.27 -2.27 -3.70
C ALA A 124 22.31 -2.77 -5.18
N GLY A 125 21.59 -2.10 -6.07
CA GLY A 125 21.47 -2.46 -7.50
C GLY A 125 20.45 -3.56 -7.83
N ALA A 126 20.04 -4.36 -6.84
CA ALA A 126 19.01 -5.39 -7.01
C ALA A 126 17.61 -4.77 -7.09
N THR A 127 16.75 -5.33 -7.95
CA THR A 127 15.34 -4.93 -8.03
C THR A 127 14.60 -5.42 -6.79
N VAL A 128 13.86 -4.53 -6.13
CA VAL A 128 13.06 -4.83 -4.94
C VAL A 128 11.66 -4.25 -5.06
N THR A 129 10.70 -4.84 -4.36
CA THR A 129 9.38 -4.22 -4.15
C THR A 129 9.42 -3.47 -2.83
N LEU A 130 9.05 -2.19 -2.87
CA LEU A 130 8.97 -1.31 -1.71
C LEU A 130 7.50 -1.01 -1.45
N ARG A 131 7.03 -1.26 -0.23
CA ARG A 131 5.72 -0.85 0.21
C ARG A 131 5.85 0.07 1.41
N LEU A 132 5.21 1.22 1.34
CA LEU A 132 5.20 2.22 2.40
C LEU A 132 3.75 2.49 2.79
N ARG A 133 3.45 2.37 4.08
CA ARG A 133 2.19 2.81 4.71
C ARG A 133 2.50 3.97 5.62
N LEU A 134 1.65 4.98 5.63
CA LEU A 134 1.75 6.14 6.49
C LEU A 134 0.40 6.46 7.07
N ASP A 135 0.42 6.96 8.29
CA ASP A 135 -0.74 7.41 9.01
C ASP A 135 -0.46 8.85 9.46
N ASP A 136 -1.00 9.80 8.70
CA ASP A 136 -1.01 11.25 8.93
C ASP A 136 -2.10 11.56 9.95
N ASN A 137 -1.74 11.47 11.23
CA ASN A 137 -2.71 11.54 12.32
C ASN A 137 -3.26 12.96 12.59
N GLY A 138 -2.93 13.95 11.74
CA GLY A 138 -3.42 15.31 11.78
C GLY A 138 -2.93 16.15 12.96
N GLU A 139 -2.90 17.46 12.77
CA GLU A 139 -2.62 18.42 13.84
C GLU A 139 -3.90 18.87 14.59
N PRO A 140 -3.83 19.17 15.90
CA PRO A 140 -2.66 19.06 16.78
C PRO A 140 -2.65 17.75 17.60
N ALA A 141 -1.44 17.22 17.84
CA ALA A 141 -1.10 16.27 18.92
C ALA A 141 -1.15 14.75 18.67
N ARG A 142 -0.97 14.26 17.44
CA ARG A 142 -0.68 12.83 17.23
C ARG A 142 0.58 12.64 16.40
N PRO A 143 1.55 11.83 16.87
CA PRO A 143 2.73 11.52 16.08
C PRO A 143 2.29 10.86 14.78
N GLU A 144 2.75 11.39 13.66
CA GLU A 144 2.63 10.69 12.39
C GLU A 144 3.42 9.37 12.49
N THR A 145 2.95 8.34 11.81
CA THR A 145 3.66 7.07 11.77
C THR A 145 3.84 6.57 10.35
N PHE A 146 4.86 5.77 10.14
CA PHE A 146 5.03 5.04 8.89
C PHE A 146 5.51 3.62 9.12
N ARG A 147 5.31 2.76 8.12
CA ARG A 147 5.84 1.41 8.06
C ARG A 147 6.31 1.12 6.65
N ALA A 148 7.55 0.65 6.53
CA ALA A 148 8.18 0.28 5.27
C ALA A 148 8.44 -1.22 5.23
N HIS A 149 8.13 -1.83 4.08
CA HIS A 149 8.44 -3.23 3.77
C HIS A 149 9.30 -3.31 2.52
N ILE A 150 10.38 -4.09 2.60
CA ILE A 150 11.31 -4.37 1.49
C ILE A 150 11.74 -5.83 1.54
N GLY A 151 11.19 -6.69 0.68
CA GLY A 151 11.48 -8.12 0.74
C GLY A 151 11.09 -8.69 2.10
N SER A 152 12.06 -9.24 2.84
CA SER A 152 11.88 -9.72 4.21
C SER A 152 12.03 -8.65 5.29
N TYR A 153 12.53 -7.47 4.95
CA TYR A 153 12.63 -6.35 5.90
C TYR A 153 11.27 -5.73 6.16
N ASP A 154 11.00 -5.47 7.43
CA ASP A 154 9.82 -4.78 7.94
C ASP A 154 10.28 -3.83 9.04
N SER A 155 10.02 -2.54 8.86
CA SER A 155 10.41 -1.54 9.87
C SER A 155 9.60 -1.66 11.16
N GLY A 156 8.46 -2.35 11.14
CA GLY A 156 7.39 -2.13 12.11
C GLY A 156 6.81 -0.71 12.00
N THR A 157 5.92 -0.34 12.92
CA THR A 157 5.38 1.02 12.99
C THR A 157 6.42 1.98 13.57
N VAL A 158 6.96 2.84 12.72
CA VAL A 158 7.91 3.89 13.07
C VAL A 158 7.13 5.13 13.49
N THR A 159 7.38 5.59 14.71
CA THR A 159 6.93 6.92 15.16
C THR A 159 7.87 7.98 14.60
N VAL A 160 7.32 8.99 13.94
CA VAL A 160 8.12 10.11 13.41
C VAL A 160 8.66 10.95 14.56
N ILE A 161 9.99 11.13 14.59
CA ILE A 161 10.69 11.98 15.57
C ILE A 161 11.26 13.26 14.93
N SER A 162 11.36 13.29 13.60
CA SER A 162 11.71 14.49 12.84
C SER A 162 11.19 14.41 11.41
N GLY A 163 10.95 15.57 10.81
CA GLY A 163 10.33 15.69 9.49
C GLY A 163 8.81 15.83 9.57
N ASN A 164 8.15 15.64 8.42
CA ASN A 164 6.70 15.78 8.26
C ASN A 164 6.20 14.87 7.13
N LEU A 165 5.05 14.25 7.34
CA LEU A 165 4.40 13.33 6.42
C LEU A 165 3.06 13.91 5.99
N GLN A 166 2.99 14.45 4.77
CA GLN A 166 1.75 15.04 4.30
C GLN A 166 1.02 14.07 3.38
N SER A 167 -0.21 13.73 3.79
CA SER A 167 -1.18 13.12 2.90
C SER A 167 -2.26 14.16 2.59
N HIS A 168 -2.47 14.42 1.30
CA HIS A 168 -3.53 15.32 0.86
C HIS A 168 -4.63 14.48 0.23
N PRO A 169 -5.78 14.32 0.93
CA PRO A 169 -7.00 13.91 0.25
C PRO A 169 -7.42 15.01 -0.72
N ALA A 170 -8.26 14.65 -1.69
CA ALA A 170 -8.97 15.59 -2.57
C ALA A 170 -9.63 16.75 -1.79
#